data_AF-A0AAW0CF80-F1
#
_entry.id   AF-A0AAW0CF80-F1
#
_cell.length_a   1.000
_cell.length_b   1.000
_cell.length_c   1.000
_cell.angle_alpha   90.00
_cell.angle_beta   90.00
_cell.angle_gamma   90.00
#
_symmetry.space_group_name_H-M   'P 1'
#
loop_
_entity.id
_entity.type
_entity.pdbx_description
1 polymer ?
#
loop_
_entity_poly.entity_id
_entity_poly.type
_entity_poly.pdbx_seq_one_letter_code
_entity_poly.pdbx_strand_id
1 'polypeptide(L)'
;MAKRTATKIIVFRNPLGYWKVPQTLSAWIQRGDRAARRPGMLGLAVLLAEKAAFEAEVEVGGVPQRRDYAILHGQKRGSFKGSVDAVPPRDEHVIADNTPREGIYILIQATICRRLILRQIFQNPVHNVPAAQCCDICNPKLFDQVRPGKLVRASRQKGIRKGPPVDSVRDALFLWRRNILKTKYPGRYFAANAILDDATCELLASVSPIDAIETPEQLLASSWSRWEDLRRQLFVLKGLDIPALPPPPPRQKRSPPNAGNSRNRSSTSRDLSAAEAPPPATRVSLNA
;
A
#
# COMPACT_ATOMS: atom_id res chain seq x y z
N MET A 1 19.09 -26.15 23.04
CA MET A 1 18.21 -25.75 21.91
C MET A 1 18.13 -24.23 21.86
N ALA A 2 18.58 -23.59 20.78
CA ALA A 2 18.45 -22.14 20.62
C ALA A 2 16.95 -21.78 20.46
N LYS A 3 16.43 -20.90 21.33
CA LYS A 3 15.06 -20.38 21.20
C LYS A 3 14.97 -19.61 19.87
N ARG A 4 14.33 -20.20 18.86
CA ARG A 4 14.06 -19.52 17.59
C ARG A 4 13.25 -18.26 17.86
N THR A 5 13.67 -17.14 17.27
CA THR A 5 13.04 -15.83 17.39
C THR A 5 11.65 -15.83 16.73
N ALA A 6 10.72 -15.09 17.32
CA ALA A 6 9.34 -15.00 16.86
C ALA A 6 9.17 -13.85 15.86
N THR A 7 8.87 -14.17 14.60
CA THR A 7 8.42 -13.19 13.59
C THR A 7 6.90 -13.01 13.69
N LYS A 8 6.44 -11.78 13.90
CA LYS A 8 5.02 -11.44 13.85
C LYS A 8 4.58 -11.30 12.40
N ILE A 9 3.42 -11.84 12.04
CA ILE A 9 2.89 -11.75 10.67
C ILE A 9 1.65 -10.88 10.69
N ILE A 10 1.57 -9.90 9.79
CA ILE A 10 0.34 -9.15 9.51
C ILE A 10 0.06 -9.16 8.02
N VAL A 11 -1.23 -9.27 7.65
CA VAL A 11 -1.69 -8.99 6.28
C VAL A 11 -2.62 -7.78 6.29
N PHE A 12 -2.34 -6.79 5.43
CA PHE A 12 -3.12 -5.55 5.27
C PHE A 12 -3.63 -5.38 3.86
N ARG A 13 -4.57 -4.45 3.67
CA ARG A 13 -4.94 -3.95 2.34
C ARG A 13 -4.08 -2.76 1.90
N ASN A 14 -3.62 -2.77 0.64
CA ASN A 14 -2.95 -1.62 0.03
C ASN A 14 -3.92 -0.54 -0.51
N PRO A 15 -3.76 0.75 -0.17
CA PRO A 15 -4.38 1.86 -0.89
C PRO A 15 -3.51 2.55 -1.97
N LEU A 16 -2.19 2.31 -2.04
CA LEU A 16 -1.24 3.04 -2.90
C LEU A 16 -0.17 2.12 -3.57
N GLY A 17 -0.22 1.99 -4.89
CA GLY A 17 0.97 1.94 -5.75
C GLY A 17 1.77 0.64 -5.94
N TYR A 18 2.56 0.19 -4.97
CA TYR A 18 3.69 -0.72 -5.30
C TYR A 18 4.04 -1.74 -4.21
N TRP A 19 3.21 -2.76 -4.04
CA TRP A 19 3.61 -3.99 -3.36
C TRP A 19 2.65 -5.12 -3.76
N LYS A 20 3.14 -5.99 -4.65
CA LYS A 20 2.39 -7.15 -5.13
C LYS A 20 2.51 -8.29 -4.12
N VAL A 21 1.41 -9.01 -3.91
CA VAL A 21 1.44 -10.31 -3.22
C VAL A 21 2.50 -11.19 -3.89
N PRO A 22 3.44 -11.80 -3.14
CA PRO A 22 4.45 -12.70 -3.71
C PRO A 22 3.84 -13.81 -4.55
N GLN A 23 4.60 -14.33 -5.51
CA GLN A 23 4.11 -15.41 -6.38
C GLN A 23 3.83 -16.70 -5.60
N THR A 24 4.55 -16.96 -4.52
CA THR A 24 4.38 -18.15 -3.68
C THR A 24 4.47 -17.80 -2.20
N LEU A 25 3.89 -18.66 -1.36
CA LEU A 25 3.96 -18.52 0.09
C LEU A 25 5.39 -18.70 0.63
N SER A 26 6.16 -19.65 0.11
CA SER A 26 7.57 -19.84 0.47
C SER A 26 8.41 -18.59 0.24
N ALA A 27 8.23 -17.91 -0.90
CA ALA A 27 8.93 -16.67 -1.21
C ALA A 27 8.56 -15.55 -0.23
N TRP A 28 7.32 -15.49 0.25
CA TRP A 28 6.90 -14.57 1.30
C TRP A 28 7.62 -14.87 2.62
N ILE A 29 7.60 -16.13 3.08
CA ILE A 29 8.21 -16.55 4.33
C ILE A 29 9.72 -16.30 4.34
N GLN A 30 10.42 -16.67 3.28
CA GLN A 30 11.87 -16.43 3.16
C GLN A 30 12.25 -14.95 3.22
N ARG A 31 11.35 -14.03 2.81
CA ARG A 31 11.55 -12.59 2.94
C ARG A 31 11.23 -12.13 4.37
N GLY A 32 10.11 -12.57 4.93
CA GLY A 32 9.68 -12.24 6.30
C GLY A 32 10.69 -12.67 7.37
N ASP A 33 11.28 -13.85 7.22
CA ASP A 33 12.26 -14.41 8.16
C ASP A 33 13.58 -13.63 8.21
N ARG A 34 13.83 -12.74 7.23
CA ARG A 34 15.02 -11.86 7.26
C ARG A 34 14.87 -10.72 8.28
N ALA A 35 13.66 -10.41 8.74
CA ALA A 35 13.40 -9.26 9.61
C ALA A 35 13.95 -9.41 11.04
N ALA A 36 14.25 -10.63 11.52
CA ALA A 36 14.73 -10.88 12.88
C ALA A 36 15.75 -12.02 12.97
N ARG A 37 16.80 -11.96 12.14
CA ARG A 37 17.89 -12.96 12.13
C ARG A 37 18.74 -12.96 13.39
N ARG A 38 18.82 -11.85 14.12
CA ARG A 38 19.64 -11.77 15.34
C ARG A 38 18.90 -12.40 16.52
N PRO A 39 19.58 -13.22 17.35
CA PRO A 39 19.00 -13.77 18.57
C PRO A 39 18.43 -12.66 19.47
N GLY A 40 17.26 -12.92 20.06
CA GLY A 40 16.59 -11.96 20.95
C GLY A 40 15.87 -10.79 20.25
N MET A 41 15.95 -10.66 18.92
CA MET A 41 15.18 -9.65 18.20
C MET A 41 13.76 -10.14 17.87
N LEU A 42 12.80 -9.23 17.98
CA LEU A 42 11.43 -9.44 17.49
C LEU A 42 11.30 -8.83 16.10
N GLY A 43 10.81 -9.63 15.15
CA GLY A 43 10.58 -9.20 13.78
C GLY A 43 9.12 -8.94 13.52
N LEU A 44 8.83 -8.00 12.63
CA LEU A 44 7.50 -7.79 12.09
C LEU A 44 7.53 -7.94 10.57
N ALA A 45 6.80 -8.93 10.05
CA ALA A 45 6.60 -9.17 8.63
C ALA A 45 5.18 -8.70 8.25
N VAL A 46 5.11 -7.76 7.31
CA VAL A 46 3.86 -7.15 6.84
C VAL A 46 3.64 -7.49 5.37
N LEU A 47 2.59 -8.24 5.08
CA LEU A 47 2.14 -8.54 3.73
C LEU A 47 1.02 -7.58 3.36
N LEU A 48 1.19 -6.82 2.29
CA LEU A 48 0.17 -5.92 1.80
C LEU A 48 -0.52 -6.60 0.62
N ALA A 49 -1.79 -6.96 0.80
CA ALA A 49 -2.63 -7.66 -0.15
C ALA A 49 -3.62 -6.71 -0.84
N GLU A 50 -3.89 -6.96 -2.11
CA GLU A 50 -4.88 -6.22 -2.89
C GLU A 50 -6.27 -6.80 -2.68
N LYS A 51 -7.30 -6.02 -3.07
CA LYS A 51 -8.70 -6.47 -3.00
C LYS A 51 -8.90 -7.82 -3.73
N ALA A 52 -8.28 -7.98 -4.90
CA ALA A 52 -8.37 -9.20 -5.70
C ALA A 52 -7.82 -10.45 -4.97
N ALA A 53 -6.89 -10.31 -4.02
CA ALA A 53 -6.38 -11.45 -3.26
C ALA A 53 -7.42 -12.01 -2.26
N PHE A 54 -8.38 -11.20 -1.82
CA PHE A 54 -9.51 -11.64 -0.98
C PHE A 54 -10.70 -12.14 -1.80
N GLU A 55 -10.72 -11.83 -3.10
CA GLU A 55 -11.74 -12.28 -4.05
C GLU A 55 -11.25 -13.46 -4.90
N ALA A 56 -9.98 -13.85 -4.73
CA ALA A 56 -9.42 -15.01 -5.39
C ALA A 56 -10.21 -16.24 -4.98
N GLU A 57 -10.79 -16.92 -5.96
CA GLU A 57 -11.51 -18.16 -5.76
C GLU A 57 -10.56 -19.19 -5.16
N VAL A 58 -10.83 -19.55 -3.92
CA VAL A 58 -10.32 -20.79 -3.35
C VAL A 58 -11.45 -21.78 -3.59
N GLU A 59 -11.21 -22.79 -4.42
CA GLU A 59 -12.22 -23.80 -4.75
C GLU A 59 -12.67 -24.51 -3.47
N VAL A 60 -13.75 -24.02 -2.87
CA VAL A 60 -14.46 -24.69 -1.78
C VAL A 60 -15.77 -25.19 -2.35
N GLY A 61 -15.74 -26.37 -2.96
CA GLY A 61 -16.94 -27.06 -3.41
C GLY A 61 -17.72 -26.37 -4.55
N GLY A 62 -17.07 -25.56 -5.38
CA GLY A 62 -17.66 -25.05 -6.62
C GLY A 62 -18.79 -24.01 -6.47
N VAL A 63 -19.02 -23.47 -5.28
CA VAL A 63 -20.04 -22.43 -5.06
C VAL A 63 -19.43 -21.03 -5.32
N PRO A 64 -20.01 -20.21 -6.22
CA PRO A 64 -19.50 -18.87 -6.48
C PRO A 64 -19.56 -18.01 -5.20
N GLN A 65 -18.42 -17.41 -4.87
CA GLN A 65 -18.29 -16.62 -3.64
C GLN A 65 -19.08 -15.31 -3.73
N ARG A 66 -19.88 -15.04 -2.70
CA ARG A 66 -20.63 -13.78 -2.56
C ARG A 66 -19.67 -12.62 -2.25
N ARG A 67 -20.02 -11.40 -2.66
CA ARG A 67 -19.24 -10.16 -2.37
C ARG A 67 -18.88 -9.98 -0.89
N ASP A 68 -19.67 -10.54 0.01
CA ASP A 68 -19.46 -10.45 1.46
C ASP A 68 -18.33 -11.35 1.94
N TYR A 69 -17.97 -12.40 1.19
CA TYR A 69 -16.91 -13.34 1.54
C TYR A 69 -15.59 -12.63 1.84
N ALA A 70 -15.14 -11.75 0.95
CA ALA A 70 -13.91 -11.00 1.13
C ALA A 70 -13.93 -10.15 2.41
N ILE A 71 -15.09 -9.55 2.74
CA ILE A 71 -15.26 -8.74 3.95
C ILE A 71 -15.20 -9.64 5.20
N LEU A 72 -15.89 -10.78 5.18
CA LEU A 72 -15.91 -11.77 6.25
C LEU A 72 -14.53 -12.38 6.52
N HIS A 73 -13.67 -12.42 5.50
CA HIS A 73 -12.27 -12.86 5.59
C HIS A 73 -11.28 -11.71 5.73
N GLY A 74 -11.76 -10.56 6.21
CA GLY A 74 -10.88 -9.54 6.74
C GLY A 74 -10.31 -8.55 5.72
N GLN A 75 -10.88 -8.44 4.53
CA GLN A 75 -10.47 -7.46 3.51
C GLN A 75 -10.41 -6.01 4.06
N LYS A 76 -11.23 -5.69 5.07
CA LYS A 76 -11.30 -4.35 5.66
C LYS A 76 -10.40 -4.17 6.91
N ARG A 77 -9.72 -5.21 7.39
CA ARG A 77 -8.84 -5.15 8.56
C ARG A 77 -7.65 -4.24 8.34
N GLY A 78 -7.11 -3.67 9.42
CA GLY A 78 -5.99 -2.75 9.37
C GLY A 78 -6.35 -1.40 8.74
N SER A 79 -7.65 -1.10 8.56
CA SER A 79 -8.10 0.20 8.06
C SER A 79 -7.71 1.33 9.03
N PHE A 80 -7.60 2.57 8.55
CA PHE A 80 -7.21 3.72 9.37
C PHE A 80 -7.99 3.87 10.71
N LYS A 81 -9.26 3.46 10.76
CA LYS A 81 -10.08 3.57 11.97
C LYS A 81 -9.99 2.37 12.91
N GLY A 82 -9.46 1.23 12.46
CA GLY A 82 -9.41 -0.01 13.23
C GLY A 82 -10.76 -0.62 13.61
N SER A 83 -11.87 -0.11 13.05
CA SER A 83 -13.23 -0.51 13.43
C SER A 83 -13.62 -1.94 13.03
N VAL A 84 -12.73 -2.67 12.34
CA VAL A 84 -12.98 -3.96 11.70
C VAL A 84 -11.75 -4.86 11.78
N ASP A 85 -10.94 -4.72 12.83
CA ASP A 85 -9.69 -5.47 12.98
C ASP A 85 -9.90 -6.88 13.55
N ALA A 86 -10.99 -7.08 14.30
CA ALA A 86 -11.44 -8.39 14.75
C ALA A 86 -12.13 -9.13 13.60
N VAL A 87 -11.82 -10.42 13.46
CA VAL A 87 -12.51 -11.33 12.53
C VAL A 87 -12.96 -12.54 13.33
N PRO A 88 -14.25 -12.93 13.26
CA PRO A 88 -14.71 -14.14 13.90
C PRO A 88 -14.05 -15.35 13.21
N PRO A 89 -13.58 -16.36 13.98
CA PRO A 89 -13.11 -17.61 13.41
C PRO A 89 -14.20 -18.24 12.54
N ARG A 90 -13.81 -18.76 11.38
CA ARG A 90 -14.66 -19.49 10.45
C ARG A 90 -13.99 -20.78 10.04
N ASP A 91 -14.77 -21.65 9.40
CA ASP A 91 -14.24 -22.85 8.77
C ASP A 91 -13.25 -22.43 7.68
N GLU A 92 -12.03 -22.94 7.80
CA GLU A 92 -10.94 -22.61 6.89
C GLU A 92 -10.97 -23.51 5.66
N HIS A 93 -10.28 -23.05 4.62
CA HIS A 93 -10.05 -23.84 3.43
C HIS A 93 -9.29 -25.13 3.74
N VAL A 94 -9.69 -26.20 3.07
CA VAL A 94 -8.88 -27.41 2.99
C VAL A 94 -7.59 -27.06 2.25
N ILE A 95 -6.46 -27.21 2.94
CA ILE A 95 -5.13 -27.01 2.35
C ILE A 95 -4.76 -28.30 1.63
N ALA A 96 -4.80 -28.27 0.30
CA ALA A 96 -4.32 -29.36 -0.55
C ALA A 96 -2.88 -29.09 -1.03
N ASP A 97 -2.10 -30.14 -1.29
CA ASP A 97 -0.69 -30.01 -1.71
C ASP A 97 -0.52 -29.26 -3.04
N ASN A 98 -1.53 -29.28 -3.90
CA ASN A 98 -1.55 -28.60 -5.20
C ASN A 98 -2.21 -27.21 -5.15
N THR A 99 -2.42 -26.64 -3.96
CA THR A 99 -3.07 -25.32 -3.83
C THR A 99 -2.28 -24.26 -4.63
N PRO A 100 -2.94 -23.48 -5.51
CA PRO A 100 -2.27 -22.45 -6.29
C PRO A 100 -1.41 -21.53 -5.43
N ARG A 101 -0.20 -21.22 -5.90
CA ARG A 101 0.75 -20.32 -5.23
C ARG A 101 1.10 -20.76 -3.80
N GLU A 102 1.12 -22.07 -3.54
CA GLU A 102 1.45 -22.66 -2.24
C GLU A 102 0.53 -22.17 -1.10
N GLY A 103 -0.74 -21.88 -1.41
CA GLY A 103 -1.72 -21.47 -0.40
C GLY A 103 -1.55 -20.05 0.14
N ILE A 104 -0.85 -19.15 -0.58
CA ILE A 104 -0.73 -17.76 -0.14
C ILE A 104 -2.09 -17.05 0.01
N TYR A 105 -3.08 -17.39 -0.82
CA TYR A 105 -4.43 -16.84 -0.70
C TYR A 105 -5.18 -17.37 0.52
N ILE A 106 -5.02 -18.66 0.84
CA ILE A 106 -5.53 -19.25 2.09
C ILE A 106 -4.93 -18.49 3.27
N LEU A 107 -3.61 -18.23 3.26
CA LEU A 107 -2.99 -17.43 4.31
C LEU A 107 -3.62 -16.04 4.40
N ILE A 108 -3.81 -15.33 3.29
CA ILE A 108 -4.37 -13.96 3.26
C ILE A 108 -5.79 -13.93 3.82
N GLN A 109 -6.64 -14.86 3.38
CA GLN A 109 -8.06 -14.98 3.72
C GLN A 109 -8.32 -15.64 5.08
N ALA A 110 -7.28 -16.15 5.74
CA ALA A 110 -7.40 -16.83 7.03
C ALA A 110 -8.13 -15.98 8.08
N THR A 111 -9.01 -16.64 8.81
CA THR A 111 -9.75 -16.14 9.98
C THR A 111 -9.25 -16.76 11.29
N ILE A 112 -8.42 -17.81 11.20
CA ILE A 112 -7.69 -18.40 12.32
C ILE A 112 -6.21 -17.97 12.35
N CYS A 113 -5.50 -18.31 13.42
CA CYS A 113 -4.08 -17.98 13.58
C CYS A 113 -3.24 -18.30 12.32
N ARG A 114 -2.58 -17.28 11.75
CA ARG A 114 -1.73 -17.42 10.55
C ARG A 114 -0.64 -18.47 10.71
N ARG A 115 -0.10 -18.60 11.92
CA ARG A 115 0.94 -19.61 12.16
C ARG A 115 0.39 -21.03 12.22
N LEU A 116 -0.89 -21.23 12.52
CA LEU A 116 -1.55 -22.54 12.37
C LEU A 116 -1.65 -22.92 10.89
N ILE A 117 -2.03 -21.96 10.03
CA ILE A 117 -2.02 -22.16 8.57
C ILE A 117 -0.61 -22.52 8.07
N LEU A 118 0.42 -21.76 8.46
CA LEU A 118 1.80 -22.08 8.09
C LEU A 118 2.29 -23.42 8.65
N ARG A 119 1.81 -23.80 9.83
CA ARG A 119 2.10 -25.10 10.43
C ARG A 119 1.54 -26.23 9.56
N GLN A 120 0.30 -26.09 9.12
CA GLN A 120 -0.35 -27.08 8.28
C GLN A 120 0.31 -27.17 6.89
N ILE A 121 0.54 -26.04 6.22
CA ILE A 121 1.14 -26.01 4.87
C ILE A 121 2.56 -26.59 4.85
N PHE A 122 3.41 -26.21 5.82
CA PHE A 122 4.82 -26.60 5.85
C PHE A 122 5.12 -27.73 6.84
N GLN A 123 4.10 -28.37 7.42
CA GLN A 123 4.23 -29.44 8.42
C GLN A 123 5.18 -29.09 9.57
N ASN A 124 5.19 -27.82 9.99
CA ASN A 124 6.04 -27.37 11.09
C ASN A 124 5.56 -27.93 12.44
N PRO A 125 6.43 -28.03 13.47
CA PRO A 125 6.00 -28.39 14.81
C PRO A 125 5.10 -27.31 15.44
N VAL A 126 4.38 -27.69 16.51
CA VAL A 126 3.62 -26.74 17.33
C VAL A 126 4.56 -25.71 17.93
N HIS A 127 4.16 -24.44 17.87
CA HIS A 127 4.92 -23.34 18.43
C HIS A 127 4.18 -22.75 19.63
N ASN A 128 4.88 -22.63 20.76
CA ASN A 128 4.36 -22.04 21.99
C ASN A 128 4.64 -20.53 22.01
N VAL A 129 4.12 -19.79 21.03
CA VAL A 129 4.30 -18.34 20.98
C VAL A 129 3.10 -17.65 21.63
N PRO A 130 3.32 -16.75 22.61
CA PRO A 130 2.24 -16.01 23.25
C PRO A 130 1.38 -15.28 22.22
N ALA A 131 0.06 -15.22 22.43
CA ALA A 131 -0.88 -14.59 21.50
C ALA A 131 -0.47 -13.14 21.14
N ALA A 132 0.00 -12.38 22.13
CA ALA A 132 0.51 -11.01 21.97
C ALA A 132 1.69 -10.88 20.97
N GLN A 133 2.40 -11.97 20.68
CA GLN A 133 3.55 -12.03 19.78
C GLN A 133 3.34 -12.91 18.54
N CYS A 134 2.12 -13.41 18.32
CA CYS A 134 1.87 -14.43 17.29
C CYS A 134 1.63 -13.83 15.89
N CYS A 135 0.42 -13.34 15.62
CA CYS A 135 -0.01 -12.72 14.37
C CYS A 135 -1.17 -11.75 14.63
N ASP A 136 -1.59 -11.01 13.61
CA ASP A 136 -2.69 -10.05 13.67
C ASP A 136 -4.05 -10.67 14.03
N ILE A 137 -4.28 -11.96 13.77
CA ILE A 137 -5.52 -12.65 14.17
C ILE A 137 -5.53 -12.94 15.67
N CYS A 138 -4.39 -13.39 16.22
CA CYS A 138 -4.24 -13.60 17.66
C CYS A 138 -4.07 -12.29 18.46
N ASN A 139 -3.52 -11.25 17.83
CA ASN A 139 -3.31 -9.95 18.43
C ASN A 139 -3.62 -8.82 17.43
N PRO A 140 -4.87 -8.34 17.39
CA PRO A 140 -5.28 -7.24 16.52
C PRO A 140 -4.51 -5.93 16.74
N LYS A 141 -3.93 -5.70 17.94
CA LYS A 141 -3.12 -4.49 18.23
C LYS A 141 -1.86 -4.39 17.37
N LEU A 142 -1.47 -5.47 16.68
CA LEU A 142 -0.39 -5.41 15.70
C LEU A 142 -0.72 -4.48 14.53
N PHE A 143 -2.01 -4.27 14.22
CA PHE A 143 -2.42 -3.30 13.21
C PHE A 143 -1.98 -1.88 13.56
N ASP A 144 -1.93 -1.51 14.84
CA ASP A 144 -1.56 -0.16 15.27
C ASP A 144 -0.11 0.20 14.93
N GLN A 145 0.75 -0.80 14.73
CA GLN A 145 2.16 -0.58 14.40
C GLN A 145 2.37 -0.17 12.95
N VAL A 146 1.47 -0.54 12.04
CA VAL A 146 1.66 -0.32 10.59
C VAL A 146 0.37 0.12 9.89
N ARG A 147 -0.59 0.64 10.66
CA ARG A 147 -1.83 1.21 10.14
C ARG A 147 -1.48 2.33 9.15
N PRO A 148 -2.10 2.38 7.97
CA PRO A 148 -1.93 3.51 7.08
C PRO A 148 -2.38 4.77 7.83
N GLY A 149 -1.63 5.86 7.68
CA GLY A 149 -2.03 7.17 8.20
C GLY A 149 -3.37 7.63 7.59
N LYS A 150 -3.93 8.71 8.14
CA LYS A 150 -5.13 9.33 7.57
C LYS A 150 -4.81 9.65 6.12
N LEU A 151 -5.61 9.13 5.19
CA LEU A 151 -5.51 9.54 3.79
C LEU A 151 -5.74 11.05 3.75
N VAL A 152 -4.65 11.79 3.57
CA VAL A 152 -4.72 13.21 3.27
C VAL A 152 -5.30 13.23 1.87
N ARG A 153 -6.56 13.65 1.74
CA ARG A 153 -7.12 13.93 0.42
C ARG A 153 -6.17 14.91 -0.21
N ALA A 154 -5.50 14.49 -1.28
CA ALA A 154 -4.62 15.37 -2.03
C ALA A 154 -5.46 16.61 -2.36
N SER A 155 -5.07 17.76 -1.82
CA SER A 155 -5.64 19.01 -2.26
C SER A 155 -5.45 19.04 -3.77
N ARG A 156 -6.52 19.32 -4.52
CA ARG A 156 -6.42 19.38 -5.97
C ARG A 156 -5.38 20.44 -6.28
N GLN A 157 -4.19 20.00 -6.70
CA GLN A 157 -3.13 20.92 -7.07
C GLN A 157 -3.68 21.83 -8.15
N LYS A 158 -3.53 23.15 -7.96
CA LYS A 158 -3.83 24.11 -9.02
C LYS A 158 -3.03 23.65 -10.24
N GLY A 159 -3.67 23.61 -11.41
CA GLY A 159 -2.98 23.21 -12.63
C GLY A 159 -1.82 24.17 -12.88
N ILE A 160 -0.60 23.70 -12.65
CA ILE A 160 0.62 24.47 -12.92
C ILE A 160 0.91 24.34 -14.42
N ARG A 161 1.21 25.48 -15.04
CA ARG A 161 1.57 25.50 -16.46
C ARG A 161 2.94 24.85 -16.63
N LYS A 162 3.04 24.00 -17.65
CA LYS A 162 4.26 23.28 -18.00
C LYS A 162 4.61 23.58 -19.45
N GLY A 163 5.86 23.91 -19.71
CA GLY A 163 6.44 23.92 -21.05
C GLY A 163 7.28 22.66 -21.29
N PRO A 164 8.01 22.60 -22.42
CA PRO A 164 9.07 21.62 -22.61
C PRO A 164 10.10 21.71 -21.47
N PRO A 165 10.64 20.58 -20.97
CA PRO A 165 11.73 20.61 -20.00
C PRO A 165 12.94 21.38 -20.53
N VAL A 166 13.53 22.22 -19.68
CA VAL A 166 14.77 22.95 -19.99
C VAL A 166 15.96 22.08 -19.57
N ASP A 167 16.76 21.63 -20.54
CA ASP A 167 17.85 20.67 -20.31
C ASP A 167 18.88 21.14 -19.27
N SER A 168 19.25 22.42 -19.28
CA SER A 168 20.18 23.00 -18.30
C SER A 168 19.67 22.91 -16.86
N VAL A 169 18.36 23.12 -16.66
CA VAL A 169 17.71 22.99 -15.36
C VAL A 169 17.67 21.53 -14.92
N ARG A 170 17.34 20.62 -15.84
CA ARG A 170 17.32 19.19 -15.58
C ARG A 170 18.70 18.68 -15.16
N ASP A 171 19.75 19.09 -15.87
CA ASP A 171 21.12 18.68 -15.57
C ASP A 171 21.59 19.23 -14.22
N ALA A 172 21.24 20.47 -13.89
CA ALA A 172 21.50 21.06 -12.59
C ALA A 172 20.80 20.29 -11.45
N LEU A 173 19.54 19.88 -11.64
CA LEU A 173 18.80 19.04 -10.69
C LEU A 173 19.45 17.67 -10.52
N PHE A 174 19.90 17.05 -11.61
CA PHE A 174 20.58 15.76 -11.58
C PHE A 174 21.93 15.82 -10.88
N LEU A 175 22.70 16.88 -11.10
CA LEU A 175 23.96 17.12 -10.40
C LEU A 175 23.69 17.37 -8.91
N TRP A 176 22.71 18.21 -8.60
CA TRP A 176 22.31 18.53 -7.23
C TRP A 176 21.93 17.26 -6.43
N ARG A 177 21.06 16.38 -6.96
CA ARG A 177 20.67 15.15 -6.23
C ARG A 177 21.84 14.19 -6.00
N ARG A 178 22.81 14.10 -6.94
CA ARG A 178 24.04 13.32 -6.76
C ARG A 178 24.90 13.90 -5.65
N ASN A 179 25.02 15.24 -5.59
CA ASN A 179 25.73 15.93 -4.53
C ASN A 179 25.07 15.70 -3.16
N ILE A 180 23.73 15.80 -3.06
CA ILE A 180 23.00 15.50 -1.82
C ILE A 180 23.22 14.07 -1.36
N LEU A 181 23.17 13.10 -2.28
CA LEU A 181 23.44 11.69 -1.95
C LEU A 181 24.85 11.54 -1.37
N LYS A 182 25.85 12.15 -2.01
CA LYS A 182 27.26 12.08 -1.58
C LYS A 182 27.49 12.74 -0.22
N THR A 183 26.91 13.91 0.03
CA THR A 183 27.20 14.72 1.23
C THR A 183 26.35 14.32 2.44
N LYS A 184 25.04 14.15 2.27
CA LYS A 184 24.10 13.88 3.38
C LYS A 184 23.89 12.40 3.65
N TYR A 185 24.20 11.53 2.69
CA TYR A 185 23.88 10.11 2.77
C TYR A 185 25.08 9.21 2.40
N PRO A 186 26.25 9.39 3.04
CA PRO A 186 27.40 8.55 2.77
C PRO A 186 27.12 7.07 3.12
N GLY A 187 27.56 6.16 2.25
CA GLY A 187 27.44 4.71 2.45
C GLY A 187 26.02 4.13 2.34
N ARG A 188 25.08 4.83 1.69
CA ARG A 188 23.73 4.28 1.43
C ARG A 188 23.69 3.42 0.16
N TYR A 189 22.79 2.45 0.16
CA TYR A 189 22.59 1.49 -0.94
C TYR A 189 21.58 1.93 -2.00
N PHE A 190 21.04 3.15 -1.91
CA PHE A 190 20.07 3.67 -2.87
C PHE A 190 20.72 4.69 -3.82
N ALA A 191 20.22 4.75 -5.06
CA ALA A 191 20.71 5.68 -6.08
C ALA A 191 20.14 7.10 -5.91
N ALA A 192 20.71 8.07 -6.62
CA ALA A 192 20.37 9.48 -6.47
C ALA A 192 18.90 9.81 -6.83
N ASN A 193 18.25 8.98 -7.66
CA ASN A 193 16.82 9.10 -7.96
C ASN A 193 15.92 8.81 -6.76
N ALA A 194 16.42 8.18 -5.68
CA ALA A 194 15.68 8.05 -4.41
C ALA A 194 15.74 9.33 -3.55
N ILE A 195 16.57 10.31 -3.92
CA ILE A 195 16.53 11.67 -3.35
C ILE A 195 15.41 12.46 -4.02
N LEU A 196 15.41 12.52 -5.36
CA LEU A 196 14.39 13.16 -6.19
C LEU A 196 14.31 12.37 -7.51
N ASP A 197 13.13 11.84 -7.83
CA ASP A 197 12.94 10.97 -8.99
C ASP A 197 13.02 11.74 -10.32
N ASP A 198 13.24 11.01 -11.42
CA ASP A 198 13.42 11.60 -12.74
C ASP A 198 12.18 12.36 -13.21
N ALA A 199 10.98 11.84 -12.95
CA ALA A 199 9.73 12.49 -13.37
C ALA A 199 9.52 13.82 -12.63
N THR A 200 9.89 13.88 -11.35
CA THR A 200 9.88 15.12 -10.58
C THR A 200 10.94 16.12 -11.06
N CYS A 201 12.12 15.65 -11.49
CA CYS A 201 13.13 16.53 -12.08
C CYS A 201 12.65 17.13 -13.42
N GLU A 202 12.07 16.30 -14.29
CA GLU A 202 11.46 16.75 -15.55
C GLU A 202 10.32 17.74 -15.29
N LEU A 203 9.47 17.46 -14.30
CA LEU A 203 8.41 18.36 -13.87
C LEU A 203 8.95 19.74 -13.47
N LEU A 204 10.00 19.80 -12.65
CA LEU A 204 10.59 21.06 -12.23
C LEU A 204 11.27 21.80 -13.39
N ALA A 205 11.93 21.07 -14.28
CA ALA A 205 12.55 21.63 -15.49
C ALA A 205 11.52 22.16 -16.51
N SER A 206 10.26 21.72 -16.43
CA SER A 206 9.16 22.19 -17.28
C SER A 206 8.41 23.41 -16.74
N VAL A 207 8.67 23.85 -15.51
CA VAL A 207 7.92 24.97 -14.90
C VAL A 207 8.70 26.28 -15.13
N SER A 208 7.96 27.35 -15.50
CA SER A 208 8.47 28.73 -15.72
C SER A 208 9.32 29.25 -14.54
N PRO A 209 10.06 30.36 -14.68
CA PRO A 209 11.05 30.85 -13.73
C PRO A 209 10.68 30.62 -12.26
N ILE A 210 11.58 29.91 -11.58
CA ILE A 210 11.45 29.63 -10.15
C ILE A 210 12.15 30.77 -9.41
N ASP A 211 11.52 31.94 -9.43
CA ASP A 211 12.04 33.13 -8.77
C ASP A 211 11.86 33.05 -7.24
N ALA A 212 10.90 32.22 -6.82
CA ALA A 212 10.39 32.15 -5.46
C ALA A 212 10.20 30.67 -5.02
N ILE A 213 10.39 30.41 -3.72
CA ILE A 213 10.37 29.05 -3.15
C ILE A 213 8.96 28.43 -3.12
N GLU A 214 7.95 29.29 -3.21
CA GLU A 214 6.53 28.96 -3.17
C GLU A 214 6.11 28.07 -4.34
N THR A 215 6.75 28.22 -5.50
CA THR A 215 6.41 27.42 -6.69
C THR A 215 6.80 25.94 -6.52
N PRO A 216 8.06 25.60 -6.16
CA PRO A 216 8.41 24.22 -5.78
C PRO A 216 7.61 23.71 -4.58
N GLU A 217 7.28 24.57 -3.61
CA GLU A 217 6.48 24.18 -2.44
C GLU A 217 5.09 23.67 -2.84
N GLN A 218 4.40 24.40 -3.72
CA GLN A 218 3.10 23.99 -4.25
C GLN A 218 3.14 22.66 -5.01
N LEU A 219 4.27 22.35 -5.64
CA LEU A 219 4.47 21.13 -6.42
C LEU A 219 4.82 19.92 -5.54
N LEU A 220 5.72 20.13 -4.57
CA LEU A 220 6.44 19.03 -3.92
C LEU A 220 6.07 18.81 -2.46
N ALA A 221 5.61 19.83 -1.73
CA ALA A 221 5.47 19.74 -0.27
C ALA A 221 4.56 18.60 0.18
N SER A 222 3.50 18.30 -0.59
CA SER A 222 2.56 17.23 -0.27
C SER A 222 3.01 15.83 -0.71
N SER A 223 3.92 15.72 -1.68
CA SER A 223 4.25 14.45 -2.35
C SER A 223 5.67 13.97 -2.05
N TRP A 224 6.58 14.88 -1.73
CA TRP A 224 7.99 14.57 -1.53
C TRP A 224 8.35 14.61 -0.05
N SER A 225 8.53 13.42 0.54
CA SER A 225 8.76 13.24 1.99
C SER A 225 10.01 13.95 2.54
N ARG A 226 10.94 14.37 1.67
CA ARG A 226 12.18 15.07 2.04
C ARG A 226 12.08 16.59 1.87
N TRP A 227 10.88 17.12 1.57
CA TRP A 227 10.67 18.54 1.33
C TRP A 227 11.24 19.42 2.45
N GLU A 228 10.88 19.16 3.70
CA GLU A 228 11.33 19.98 4.84
C GLU A 228 12.86 19.98 5.01
N ASP A 229 13.51 18.84 4.79
CA ASP A 229 14.96 18.68 4.99
C ASP A 229 15.80 19.27 3.84
N LEU A 230 15.24 19.30 2.63
CA LEU A 230 15.99 19.58 1.40
C LEU A 230 15.52 20.83 0.65
N ARG A 231 14.36 21.43 0.96
CA ARG A 231 13.80 22.58 0.23
C ARG A 231 14.76 23.76 0.11
N ARG A 232 15.52 24.07 1.16
CA ARG A 232 16.50 25.17 1.15
C ARG A 232 17.66 24.91 0.19
N GLN A 233 18.07 23.65 0.03
CA GLN A 233 19.15 23.28 -0.89
C GLN A 233 18.64 23.13 -2.33
N LEU A 234 17.35 22.83 -2.53
CA LEU A 234 16.73 22.81 -3.85
C LEU A 234 16.70 24.21 -4.48
N PHE A 235 16.93 25.26 -3.69
CA PHE A 235 17.07 26.64 -4.14
C PHE A 235 18.29 26.90 -5.03
N VAL A 236 19.12 25.87 -5.32
CA VAL A 236 20.10 25.90 -6.43
C VAL A 236 19.44 26.25 -7.78
N LEU A 237 18.13 26.04 -7.90
CA LEU A 237 17.34 26.46 -9.06
C LEU A 237 17.29 27.98 -9.23
N LYS A 238 17.42 28.75 -8.13
CA LYS A 238 17.45 30.20 -8.20
C LYS A 238 18.80 30.64 -8.76
N GLY A 239 18.78 31.16 -9.98
CA GLY A 239 19.97 31.59 -10.71
C GLY A 239 20.22 30.78 -11.98
N LEU A 240 19.44 29.72 -12.22
CA LEU A 240 19.41 29.11 -13.55
C LEU A 240 18.56 29.97 -14.48
N ASP A 241 19.04 30.16 -15.71
CA ASP A 241 18.30 30.87 -16.74
C ASP A 241 17.17 29.95 -17.24
N ILE A 242 15.94 30.24 -16.80
CA ILE A 242 14.74 29.51 -17.20
C ILE A 242 13.93 30.43 -18.11
N PRO A 243 13.71 30.10 -19.39
CA PRO A 243 12.88 30.92 -20.26
C PRO A 243 11.46 31.04 -19.72
N ALA A 244 10.88 32.24 -19.85
CA ALA A 244 9.48 32.47 -19.52
C ALA A 244 8.56 31.63 -20.43
N LEU A 245 7.54 30.99 -19.86
CA LEU A 245 6.56 30.26 -20.64
C LEU A 245 5.76 31.22 -21.52
N PRO A 246 5.41 30.82 -22.76
CA PRO A 246 4.56 31.63 -23.61
C PRO A 246 3.22 31.91 -22.90
N PRO A 247 2.60 33.07 -23.15
CA PRO A 247 1.28 33.38 -22.60
C PRO A 247 0.29 32.29 -23.02
N PRO A 248 -0.71 32.00 -22.17
CA PRO A 248 -1.70 30.99 -22.48
C PRO A 248 -2.42 31.43 -23.76
N PRO A 249 -2.81 30.50 -24.66
CA PRO A 249 -3.68 30.87 -25.76
C PRO A 249 -4.96 31.50 -25.18
N PRO A 250 -5.50 32.54 -25.83
CA PRO A 250 -6.72 33.18 -25.37
C PRO A 250 -7.80 32.11 -25.20
N ARG A 251 -8.41 32.09 -24.01
CA ARG A 251 -9.41 31.07 -23.66
C ARG A 251 -10.59 31.26 -24.60
N GLN A 252 -10.70 30.40 -25.61
CA GLN A 252 -11.87 30.39 -26.49
C GLN A 252 -13.10 30.25 -25.59
N LYS A 253 -13.99 31.25 -25.63
CA LYS A 253 -15.26 31.21 -24.92
C LYS A 253 -15.97 29.95 -25.43
N ARG A 254 -15.98 28.89 -24.61
CA ARG A 254 -16.76 27.70 -24.93
C ARG A 254 -18.18 28.17 -25.12
N SER A 255 -18.71 27.99 -26.33
CA SER A 255 -20.12 28.24 -26.61
C SER A 255 -20.94 27.54 -25.52
N PRO A 256 -21.98 28.21 -24.99
CA PRO A 256 -22.81 27.64 -23.94
C PRO A 256 -23.24 26.23 -24.36
N PRO A 257 -23.22 25.26 -23.41
CA PRO A 257 -23.58 23.88 -23.72
C PRO A 257 -24.97 23.89 -24.37
N ASN A 258 -25.01 23.40 -25.61
CA ASN A 258 -26.22 23.37 -26.40
C ASN A 258 -27.29 22.58 -25.62
N ALA A 259 -28.37 23.25 -25.22
CA ALA A 259 -29.36 22.76 -24.26
C ALA A 259 -30.21 21.56 -24.76
N GLY A 260 -29.85 20.97 -25.91
CA GLY A 260 -30.71 20.08 -26.68
C GLY A 260 -30.58 18.57 -26.43
N ASN A 261 -29.78 18.07 -25.50
CA ASN A 261 -29.62 16.61 -25.36
C ASN A 261 -29.64 16.11 -23.91
N SER A 262 -30.76 16.36 -23.23
CA SER A 262 -31.15 15.66 -22.00
C SER A 262 -31.97 14.43 -22.38
N ARG A 263 -31.32 13.28 -22.63
CA ARG A 263 -32.02 11.99 -22.73
C ARG A 263 -31.43 11.00 -21.72
N ASN A 264 -32.28 10.67 -20.75
CA ASN A 264 -32.39 9.43 -19.99
C ASN A 264 -31.10 8.82 -19.43
N ARG A 265 -30.76 9.22 -18.20
CA ARG A 265 -29.97 8.36 -17.30
C ARG A 265 -30.88 7.87 -16.18
N SER A 266 -31.59 6.78 -16.45
CA SER A 266 -32.40 6.05 -15.48
C SER A 266 -31.52 5.54 -14.35
N SER A 267 -31.63 6.18 -13.19
CA SER A 267 -30.97 5.78 -11.94
C SER A 267 -31.79 4.67 -11.28
N THR A 268 -31.37 3.42 -11.44
CA THR A 268 -31.84 2.31 -10.60
C THR A 268 -31.09 2.33 -9.27
N SER A 269 -31.66 3.04 -8.28
CA SER A 269 -31.31 2.84 -6.87
C SER A 269 -31.90 1.51 -6.40
N ARG A 270 -31.05 0.52 -6.12
CA ARG A 270 -31.47 -0.66 -5.35
C ARG A 270 -31.06 -0.45 -3.91
N ASP A 271 -32.06 -0.21 -3.08
CA ASP A 271 -31.99 -0.33 -1.63
C ASP A 271 -31.52 -1.73 -1.24
N LEU A 272 -30.44 -1.78 -0.47
CA LEU A 272 -29.97 -2.98 0.21
C LEU A 272 -30.44 -2.90 1.66
N SER A 273 -31.65 -3.37 1.89
CA SER A 273 -32.20 -3.60 3.22
C SER A 273 -31.49 -4.77 3.91
N ALA A 274 -31.37 -4.65 5.23
CA ALA A 274 -30.64 -5.52 6.14
C ALA A 274 -30.94 -7.02 5.95
N ALA A 275 -29.90 -7.81 5.72
CA ALA A 275 -29.97 -9.26 5.82
C ALA A 275 -29.71 -9.67 7.27
N GLU A 276 -30.69 -10.38 7.82
CA GLU A 276 -30.76 -10.98 9.14
C GLU A 276 -29.62 -12.01 9.33
N ALA A 277 -29.02 -12.02 10.53
CA ALA A 277 -27.86 -12.85 10.83
C ALA A 277 -28.24 -14.34 10.88
N PRO A 278 -27.46 -15.24 10.25
CA PRO A 278 -27.73 -16.67 10.34
C PRO A 278 -27.43 -17.22 11.75
N PRO A 279 -28.15 -18.27 12.18
CA PRO A 279 -27.97 -18.88 13.50
C PRO A 279 -26.57 -19.50 13.67
N PRO A 280 -26.07 -19.62 14.91
CA PRO A 280 -24.74 -20.13 15.20
C PRO A 280 -24.61 -21.61 14.80
N ALA A 281 -23.56 -21.92 14.05
CA ALA A 281 -23.20 -23.28 13.66
C ALA A 281 -22.68 -24.09 14.87
N THR A 282 -23.21 -25.31 15.01
CA THR A 282 -22.86 -26.28 16.05
C THR A 282 -21.39 -26.72 15.90
N ARG A 283 -20.58 -26.51 16.94
CA ARG A 283 -19.17 -26.95 16.98
C ARG A 283 -19.08 -28.48 16.97
N VAL A 284 -18.43 -29.04 15.96
CA VAL A 284 -17.91 -30.41 16.00
C VAL A 284 -16.66 -30.40 16.90
N SER A 285 -16.72 -31.11 18.02
CA SER A 285 -15.58 -31.30 18.91
C SER A 285 -14.68 -32.38 18.31
N LEU A 286 -13.52 -31.97 17.80
CA LEU A 286 -12.41 -32.89 17.52
C LEU A 286 -11.73 -33.21 18.85
N ASN A 287 -12.06 -34.38 19.41
CA ASN A 287 -11.30 -34.95 20.52
C ASN A 287 -9.93 -35.41 20.02
N ALA A 288 -8.91 -35.10 20.83
CA ALA A 288 -7.53 -35.56 20.69
C ALA A 288 -7.39 -37.03 21.08
#